data_AF-A8NIV5-F1
#
_entry.id   AF-A8NIV5-F1
#
_cell.length_a   1.000
_cell.length_b   1.000
_cell.length_c   1.000
_cell.angle_alpha   90.00
_cell.angle_beta   90.00
_cell.angle_gamma   90.00
#
_symmetry.space_group_name_H-M   'P 1'
#
loop_
_entity.id
_entity.type
_entity.pdbx_description
1 polymer ?
#
loop_
_entity_poly.entity_id
_entity_poly.type
_entity_poly.pdbx_seq_one_letter_code
_entity_poly.pdbx_strand_id
1 'polypeptide(L)'
;MDELKLGTAWNGAFLKNENVMEISGIHIQGALFEDHIVEIKQTSPTVATAPNLYIAWISADASDVYEKDKSIFVPLYATPERNQLIAKVQMPCTKNPDKWIIASVALFLSNQ
;
A
#
# COMPACT_ATOMS: atom_id res chain seq x y z
N MET A 1 9.13 -0.04 22.58
CA MET A 1 9.05 -0.20 21.11
C MET A 1 7.82 -1.00 20.71
N ASP A 2 7.38 -1.95 21.55
CA ASP A 2 6.20 -2.79 21.33
C ASP A 2 4.85 -2.03 21.35
N GLU A 3 4.85 -0.75 21.72
CA GLU A 3 3.66 0.10 21.77
C GLU A 3 3.35 0.76 20.43
N LEU A 4 4.14 0.52 19.38
CA LEU A 4 4.00 1.16 18.08
C LEU A 4 3.83 0.13 16.95
N LYS A 5 3.02 0.50 15.95
CA LYS A 5 2.90 -0.20 14.68
C LYS A 5 3.14 0.75 13.51
N LEU A 6 3.52 0.20 12.35
CA LEU A 6 3.70 0.99 11.14
C LEU A 6 2.32 1.32 10.54
N GLY A 7 1.97 2.61 10.55
CA GLY A 7 0.81 3.15 9.83
C GLY A 7 1.20 3.59 8.43
N THR A 8 0.34 3.31 7.45
CA THR A 8 0.58 3.65 6.04
C THR A 8 -0.63 4.37 5.47
N ALA A 9 -0.42 5.45 4.72
CA ALA A 9 -1.47 6.25 4.11
C ALA A 9 -1.07 6.76 2.72
N TRP A 10 -2.04 6.86 1.81
CA TRP A 10 -1.90 7.51 0.51
C TRP A 10 -2.28 8.99 0.55
N ASN A 11 -2.57 9.51 1.75
CA ASN A 11 -2.71 10.92 2.05
C ASN A 11 -2.08 11.19 3.43
N GLY A 12 -0.99 11.98 3.45
CA GLY A 12 -0.24 12.27 4.68
C GLY A 12 -1.09 12.89 5.80
N ALA A 13 -2.17 13.61 5.46
CA ALA A 13 -3.07 14.21 6.46
C ALA A 13 -3.80 13.16 7.34
N PHE A 14 -3.84 11.89 6.92
CA PHE A 14 -4.46 10.82 7.71
C PHE A 14 -3.55 10.28 8.82
N LEU A 15 -2.25 10.51 8.71
CA LEU A 15 -1.28 10.16 9.75
C LEU A 15 -1.16 11.34 10.70
N LYS A 16 -1.92 11.31 11.80
CA LYS A 16 -1.90 12.33 12.87
C LYS A 16 -0.62 12.22 13.73
N ASN A 17 0.55 12.32 13.11
CA ASN A 17 1.84 12.23 13.77
C ASN A 17 2.78 13.35 13.28
N GLU A 18 3.68 13.81 14.15
CA GLU A 18 4.69 14.82 13.83
C GLU A 18 5.80 14.28 12.90
N ASN A 19 6.01 12.96 12.87
CA ASN A 19 7.08 12.32 12.09
C ASN A 19 6.54 11.46 10.93
N VAL A 20 5.82 12.10 10.00
CA VAL A 20 5.39 11.45 8.75
C VAL A 20 6.53 11.48 7.74
N MET A 21 6.86 10.32 7.17
CA MET A 21 7.82 10.19 6.05
C MET A 21 7.07 9.89 4.76
N GLU A 22 7.54 10.48 3.67
CA GLU A 22 7.05 10.24 2.32
C GLU A 22 7.99 9.30 1.55
N ILE A 23 7.42 8.30 0.89
CA ILE A 23 8.11 7.35 0.02
C ILE A 23 7.56 7.53 -1.39
N SER A 24 8.38 8.09 -2.27
CA SER A 24 8.08 8.26 -3.69
C SER A 24 8.63 7.10 -4.52
N GLY A 25 8.13 6.96 -5.76
CA GLY A 25 8.68 6.00 -6.72
C GLY A 25 8.31 4.54 -6.45
N ILE A 26 7.23 4.30 -5.70
CA ILE A 26 6.70 2.96 -5.50
C ILE A 26 6.04 2.47 -6.80
N HIS A 27 6.21 1.19 -7.08
CA HIS A 27 5.60 0.52 -8.23
C HIS A 27 4.50 -0.43 -7.78
N ILE A 28 3.51 -0.66 -8.62
CA ILE A 28 2.40 -1.60 -8.39
C ILE A 28 2.27 -2.58 -9.56
N GLN A 29 2.00 -3.84 -9.23
CA GLN A 29 1.68 -4.90 -10.19
C GLN A 29 0.35 -5.58 -9.81
N GLY A 30 -0.40 -6.01 -10.83
CA GLY A 30 -1.68 -6.73 -10.66
C GLY A 30 -2.90 -5.82 -10.48
N ALA A 31 -2.67 -4.50 -10.37
CA ALA A 31 -3.69 -3.46 -10.31
C ALA A 31 -3.09 -2.12 -10.74
N LEU A 32 -3.94 -1.12 -10.95
CA LEU A 32 -3.55 0.29 -10.93
C LEU A 32 -4.00 0.91 -9.61
N PHE A 33 -3.48 2.08 -9.29
CA PHE A 33 -3.88 2.80 -8.09
C PHE A 33 -4.13 4.27 -8.39
N GLU A 34 -5.38 4.69 -8.13
CA GLU A 34 -5.84 6.07 -8.20
C GLU A 34 -6.14 6.54 -6.76
N ASP A 35 -7.40 6.81 -6.42
CA ASP A 35 -7.83 7.01 -5.01
C ASP A 35 -8.00 5.67 -4.25
N HIS A 36 -8.10 4.57 -4.99
CA HIS A 36 -8.25 3.21 -4.52
C HIS A 36 -7.65 2.24 -5.54
N ILE A 37 -7.53 0.97 -5.18
CA ILE A 37 -7.10 -0.07 -6.12
C ILE A 37 -8.14 -0.21 -7.24
N VAL A 38 -7.69 -0.13 -8.49
CA VAL A 38 -8.53 -0.29 -9.68
C VAL A 38 -7.97 -1.37 -10.62
N GLU A 39 -8.84 -1.94 -11.43
CA GLU A 39 -8.49 -3.05 -12.32
C GLU A 39 -7.58 -2.58 -13.47
N ILE A 40 -6.67 -3.46 -13.89
CA ILE A 40 -5.89 -3.27 -15.11
C ILE A 40 -6.77 -3.45 -16.35
N LYS A 41 -6.48 -2.69 -17.40
CA LYS A 41 -7.07 -2.83 -18.74
C LYS A 41 -6.09 -3.57 -19.63
N GLN A 42 -6.56 -4.07 -20.78
CA GLN A 42 -5.69 -4.75 -21.76
C GLN A 42 -4.53 -3.86 -22.26
N THR A 43 -4.71 -2.54 -22.21
CA THR A 43 -3.71 -1.55 -22.59
C THR A 43 -2.86 -1.05 -21.42
N SER A 44 -3.12 -1.53 -20.19
CA SER A 44 -2.35 -1.12 -19.01
C SER A 44 -0.94 -1.70 -19.05
N PRO A 45 0.05 -0.97 -18.53
CA PRO A 45 1.41 -1.51 -18.40
C PRO A 45 1.43 -2.66 -17.39
N THR A 46 2.40 -3.57 -17.54
CA THR A 46 2.60 -4.70 -16.61
C THR A 46 2.93 -4.24 -15.20
N VAL A 47 3.66 -3.12 -15.09
CA VAL A 47 4.02 -2.46 -13.83
C VAL A 47 3.67 -0.97 -14.00
N ALA A 48 2.94 -0.42 -13.04
CA ALA A 48 2.60 0.99 -13.00
C ALA A 48 3.28 1.68 -11.81
N THR A 49 3.44 2.99 -11.88
CA THR A 49 3.87 3.80 -10.73
C THR A 49 2.67 4.07 -9.84
N ALA A 50 2.83 3.87 -8.53
CA ALA A 50 1.86 4.29 -7.53
C ALA A 50 2.14 5.74 -7.08
N PRO A 51 1.13 6.46 -6.56
CA PRO A 51 1.32 7.73 -5.85
C PRO A 51 2.31 7.60 -4.69
N ASN A 52 2.69 8.74 -4.12
CA ASN A 52 3.58 8.74 -2.97
C ASN A 52 2.87 8.14 -1.74
N LEU A 53 3.58 7.27 -1.05
CA LEU A 53 3.12 6.62 0.17
C LEU A 53 3.65 7.37 1.38
N TYR A 54 2.78 7.65 2.34
CA TYR A 54 3.14 8.26 3.60
C TYR A 54 3.16 7.19 4.68
N ILE A 55 4.18 7.21 5.52
CA ILE A 55 4.33 6.27 6.64
C ILE A 55 4.67 6.99 7.94
N ALA A 56 4.19 6.43 9.05
CA ALA A 56 4.54 6.89 10.39
C ALA A 56 4.40 5.74 11.38
N TRP A 57 5.13 5.80 12.49
CA TRP A 57 4.85 4.94 13.64
C TRP A 57 3.63 5.47 14.38
N ILE A 58 2.60 4.66 14.53
CA ILE A 58 1.38 5.01 15.28
C ILE A 58 1.23 4.07 16.47
N SER A 59 0.44 4.46 17.49
CA SER A 59 0.16 3.56 18.62
C SER A 59 -0.37 2.21 18.12
N ALA A 60 0.10 1.12 18.73
CA ALA A 60 -0.36 -0.24 18.42
C ALA A 60 -1.87 -0.40 18.64
N ASP A 61 -2.43 0.31 19.63
CA ASP A 61 -3.85 0.31 19.99
C ASP A 61 -4.69 1.25 19.11
N ALA A 62 -4.05 2.10 18.29
CA ALA A 62 -4.77 2.95 17.36
C ALA A 62 -5.44 2.10 16.27
N SER A 63 -6.62 2.52 15.82
CA SER A 63 -7.24 1.94 14.62
C SER A 63 -6.33 2.06 13.41
N ASP A 64 -6.48 1.13 12.46
CA ASP A 64 -5.83 1.26 11.15
C ASP A 64 -6.31 2.53 10.43
N VAL A 65 -5.49 3.04 9.51
CA VAL A 65 -5.72 4.34 8.85
C VAL A 65 -7.00 4.31 8.01
N TYR A 66 -7.22 3.20 7.31
CA TYR A 66 -8.42 2.97 6.51
C TYR A 66 -9.33 1.93 7.16
N GLU A 67 -10.63 2.02 6.88
CA GLU A 67 -11.61 1.06 7.38
C GLU A 67 -11.34 -0.35 6.81
N LYS A 68 -11.46 -1.38 7.65
CA LYS A 68 -11.08 -2.77 7.33
C LYS A 68 -11.90 -3.36 6.18
N ASP A 69 -13.15 -2.95 6.03
CA ASP A 69 -14.06 -3.38 4.95
C ASP A 69 -13.84 -2.62 3.63
N LYS A 70 -13.11 -1.50 3.68
CA LYS A 70 -12.80 -0.64 2.53
C LYS A 70 -11.30 -0.57 2.24
N SER A 71 -10.53 -1.54 2.74
CA SER A 71 -9.10 -1.60 2.49
C SER A 71 -8.55 -3.02 2.61
N ILE A 72 -7.37 -3.21 2.05
CA ILE A 72 -6.60 -4.45 2.17
C ILE A 72 -5.15 -4.14 2.50
N PHE A 73 -4.46 -5.12 3.07
CA PHE A 73 -3.01 -5.06 3.22
C PHE A 73 -2.33 -5.71 2.02
N VAL A 74 -1.61 -4.91 1.25
CA VAL A 74 -0.82 -5.32 0.09
C VAL A 74 0.65 -5.42 0.49
N PRO A 75 1.38 -6.49 0.11
CA PRO A 75 2.79 -6.61 0.42
C PRO A 75 3.63 -5.63 -0.41
N LEU A 76 4.53 -4.92 0.27
CA LEU A 76 5.59 -4.12 -0.33
C LEU A 76 6.90 -4.92 -0.28
N TYR A 77 7.43 -5.26 -1.44
CA TYR A 77 8.71 -5.95 -1.58
C TYR A 77 9.83 -4.98 -2.00
N ALA A 78 11.08 -5.39 -1.81
CA ALA A 78 12.22 -4.65 -2.32
C ALA A 78 12.19 -4.57 -3.86
N THR A 79 11.97 -5.73 -4.50
CA THR A 79 12.06 -5.92 -5.95
C THR A 79 10.96 -6.88 -6.46
N PRO A 80 10.71 -6.95 -7.79
CA PRO A 80 9.66 -7.79 -8.39
C PRO A 80 9.81 -9.29 -8.15
N GLU A 81 10.99 -9.78 -7.77
CA GLU A 81 11.25 -11.19 -7.45
C GLU A 81 10.58 -11.65 -6.16
N ARG A 82 10.07 -10.72 -5.33
CA ARG A 82 9.35 -11.01 -4.07
C ARG A 82 10.18 -11.77 -3.03
N ASN A 83 11.51 -11.66 -3.09
CA ASN A 83 12.44 -12.32 -2.17
C ASN A 83 12.50 -11.67 -0.77
N GLN A 84 12.21 -10.36 -0.70
CA GLN A 84 12.33 -9.59 0.54
C GLN A 84 11.08 -8.75 0.78
N LEU A 85 10.25 -9.16 1.73
CA LEU A 85 9.11 -8.38 2.20
C LEU A 85 9.61 -7.23 3.09
N ILE A 86 9.26 -6.00 2.72
CA ILE A 86 9.61 -4.79 3.47
C ILE A 86 8.51 -4.45 4.48
N ALA A 87 7.26 -4.39 4.02
CA ALA A 87 6.12 -4.01 4.85
C ALA A 87 4.81 -4.52 4.25
N LYS A 88 3.73 -4.41 5.03
CA LYS A 88 2.36 -4.49 4.52
C LYS A 88 1.77 -3.09 4.46
N VAL A 89 1.32 -2.68 3.29
CA VAL A 89 0.77 -1.35 3.03
C VAL A 89 -0.74 -1.46 2.94
N GLN A 90 -1.44 -0.65 3.72
CA GLN A 90 -2.89 -0.56 3.67
C GLN A 90 -3.30 0.24 2.42
N MET A 91 -4.11 -0.40 1.56
CA MET A 91 -4.58 0.17 0.31
C MET A 91 -6.11 0.23 0.30
N PRO A 92 -6.71 1.41 0.07
CA PRO A 92 -8.15 1.55 -0.09
C PRO A 92 -8.68 0.72 -1.25
N CYS A 93 -9.82 0.07 -1.05
CA CYS A 93 -10.55 -0.64 -2.10
C CYS A 93 -12.06 -0.41 -1.93
N THR A 94 -12.80 -0.34 -3.02
CA THR A 94 -14.24 -0.02 -2.96
C THR A 94 -15.09 -1.24 -2.60
N LYS A 95 -14.85 -2.38 -3.25
CA LYS A 95 -15.62 -3.61 -3.06
C LYS A 95 -14.73 -4.84 -3.27
N ASN A 96 -15.12 -5.94 -2.63
CA ASN A 96 -14.53 -7.27 -2.77
C ASN A 96 -13.00 -7.31 -2.51
N PRO A 97 -12.56 -7.15 -1.25
CA PRO A 97 -11.17 -7.31 -0.83
C PRO A 97 -10.48 -8.56 -1.39
N ASP A 98 -11.21 -9.68 -1.39
CA ASP A 98 -10.68 -10.99 -1.77
C ASP A 98 -10.25 -11.04 -3.24
N LYS A 99 -10.89 -10.27 -4.11
CA LYS A 99 -10.49 -10.16 -5.52
C LYS A 99 -9.03 -9.72 -5.67
N TRP A 100 -8.61 -8.75 -4.88
CA TRP A 100 -7.26 -8.19 -4.95
C TRP A 100 -6.21 -9.14 -4.36
N ILE A 101 -6.61 -9.94 -3.38
CA ILE A 101 -5.79 -11.04 -2.86
C ILE A 101 -5.57 -12.09 -3.95
N ILE A 102 -6.65 -12.51 -4.64
CA ILE A 102 -6.60 -13.48 -5.75
C ILE A 102 -5.78 -12.94 -6.93
N ALA A 103 -5.89 -11.65 -7.23
CA ALA A 103 -5.10 -10.98 -8.26
C ALA A 103 -3.60 -10.84 -7.89
N SER A 104 -3.22 -11.21 -6.66
CA SER A 104 -1.83 -11.19 -6.17
C SER A 104 -1.17 -9.81 -6.36
N VAL A 105 -1.94 -8.75 -6.06
CA VAL A 105 -1.48 -7.36 -6.10
C VAL A 105 -0.27 -7.20 -5.18
N ALA A 106 0.75 -6.49 -5.64
CA ALA A 106 1.96 -6.24 -4.87
C ALA A 106 2.57 -4.88 -5.22
N LEU A 107 3.30 -4.32 -4.24
CA LEU A 107 4.05 -3.08 -4.38
C LEU A 107 5.56 -3.36 -4.36
N PHE A 108 6.34 -2.49 -4.99
CA PHE A 108 7.81 -2.61 -5.06
C PHE A 108 8.51 -1.27 -4.88
N LEU A 109 9.63 -1.27 -4.16
CA LEU A 109 10.51 -0.10 -4.01
C LEU A 109 11.39 0.13 -5.25
N SER A 110 11.81 -0.96 -5.91
CA SER A 110 12.58 -0.94 -7.15
C SER A 110 11.87 -1.76 -8.22
N ASN A 111 12.09 -1.41 -9.49
CA ASN A 111 11.62 -2.15 -10.66
C ASN A 111 12.76 -2.92 -11.36
N GLN A 112 13.90 -3.06 -10.69
CA GLN A 112 15.10 -3.81 -11.08
C GLN A 112 15.71 -4.50 -9.86
#